data_AF-A0A662M7M4-F1
#
_entry.id   AF-A0A662M7M4-F1
#
_cell.length_a   1.000
_cell.length_b   1.000
_cell.length_c   1.000
_cell.angle_alpha   90.00
_cell.angle_beta   90.00
_cell.angle_gamma   90.00
#
_symmetry.space_group_name_H-M   'P 1'
#
loop_
_entity.id
_entity.type
_entity.pdbx_description
1 polymer ?
#
loop_
_entity_poly.entity_id
_entity_poly.type
_entity_poly.pdbx_seq_one_letter_code
_entity_poly.pdbx_strand_id
1 'polypeptide(L)' 'PYIIAKYSYETASTFNNFYEACPVLTEKDTDRRLTRLALVHATAVVLKDAFSLLGIEMPERL' A
#
# COMPACT_ATOMS: atom_id res chain seq x y z
N PRO A 1 19.57 5.88 -7.30
CA PRO A 1 18.31 5.57 -6.55
C PRO A 1 17.49 4.38 -7.10
N TYR A 2 18.12 3.38 -7.76
CA TYR A 2 17.41 2.24 -8.35
C TYR A 2 16.75 1.32 -7.31
N ILE A 3 17.41 1.12 -6.16
CA ILE A 3 16.93 0.22 -5.11
C ILE A 3 15.57 0.66 -4.56
N ILE A 4 15.39 1.97 -4.29
CA ILE A 4 14.13 2.52 -3.77
C ILE A 4 13.03 2.44 -4.82
N ALA A 5 13.34 2.72 -6.09
CA ALA A 5 12.37 2.59 -7.19
C ALA A 5 11.89 1.14 -7.35
N LYS A 6 12.82 0.18 -7.33
CA LYS A 6 12.51 -1.25 -7.41
C LYS A 6 11.66 -1.69 -6.21
N TYR A 7 12.04 -1.30 -4.99
CA TYR A 7 11.29 -1.60 -3.78
C TYR A 7 9.85 -1.05 -3.83
N SER A 8 9.69 0.20 -4.28
CA SER A 8 8.38 0.83 -4.42
C SER A 8 7.49 0.07 -5.40
N TYR A 9 8.05 -0.34 -6.54
CA TYR A 9 7.35 -1.14 -7.55
C TYR A 9 6.93 -2.51 -7.02
N GLU A 10 7.85 -3.25 -6.38
CA GLU A 10 7.57 -4.58 -5.83
C GLU A 10 6.54 -4.53 -4.70
N THR A 11 6.61 -3.51 -3.85
CA THR A 11 5.64 -3.27 -2.77
C THR A 11 4.26 -2.99 -3.33
N ALA A 12 4.14 -2.05 -4.28
CA ALA A 12 2.87 -1.70 -4.90
C ALA A 12 2.25 -2.89 -5.67
N SER A 13 3.06 -3.64 -6.42
CA SER A 13 2.61 -4.83 -7.16
C SER A 13 2.09 -5.92 -6.22
N THR A 14 2.83 -6.19 -5.15
CA THR A 14 2.40 -7.18 -4.13
C THR A 14 1.12 -6.74 -3.42
N PHE A 15 1.01 -5.45 -3.08
CA PHE A 15 -0.19 -4.91 -2.47
C PHE A 15 -1.40 -4.97 -3.40
N ASN A 16 -1.23 -4.74 -4.70
CA ASN A 16 -2.32 -4.84 -5.66
C ASN A 16 -2.91 -6.25 -5.69
N ASN A 17 -2.06 -7.28 -5.70
CA ASN A 17 -2.50 -8.68 -5.61
C ASN A 17 -3.26 -8.96 -4.30
N PHE A 18 -2.79 -8.42 -3.18
CA PHE A 18 -3.52 -8.50 -1.91
C PHE A 18 -4.90 -7.84 -2.00
N TYR A 19 -4.98 -6.62 -2.54
CA TYR A 19 -6.22 -5.85 -2.60
C TYR A 19 -7.27 -6.51 -3.50
N GLU A 20 -6.83 -7.16 -4.58
CA GLU A 20 -7.69 -7.97 -5.46
C GLU A 20 -8.19 -9.24 -4.77
N ALA A 21 -7.29 -9.98 -4.11
CA ALA A 21 -7.63 -11.28 -3.51
C ALA A 21 -8.38 -11.15 -2.17
N CYS A 22 -8.22 -10.04 -1.45
CA CYS A 22 -8.73 -9.84 -0.10
C CYS A 22 -9.65 -8.62 -0.03
N PRO A 23 -10.99 -8.81 -0.07
CA PRO A 23 -11.93 -7.70 0.05
C PRO A 23 -11.75 -6.99 1.40
N VAL A 24 -11.36 -5.71 1.36
CA VAL A 24 -11.09 -4.95 2.59
C VAL A 24 -12.39 -4.41 3.18
N LEU A 25 -13.15 -3.64 2.40
CA LEU A 25 -14.33 -2.93 2.90
C LEU A 25 -15.54 -3.83 3.16
N THR A 26 -15.65 -4.92 2.40
CA THR A 26 -16.76 -5.88 2.46
C THR A 26 -16.48 -7.09 3.35
N GLU A 27 -15.34 -7.12 4.05
CA GLU A 27 -15.05 -8.15 5.04
C GLU A 27 -16.05 -8.07 6.21
N LYS A 28 -16.64 -9.21 6.55
CA LYS A 28 -17.72 -9.32 7.54
C LYS A 28 -17.17 -9.45 8.95
N ASP A 29 -16.01 -10.09 9.07
CA ASP A 29 -15.30 -10.19 10.33
C ASP A 29 -14.64 -8.84 10.67
N THR A 30 -15.04 -8.24 11.79
CA THR A 30 -14.61 -6.89 12.15
C THR A 30 -13.12 -6.82 12.42
N ASP A 31 -12.54 -7.83 13.09
CA ASP A 31 -11.13 -7.84 13.46
C ASP A 31 -10.24 -8.03 12.22
N ARG A 32 -10.66 -8.91 11.30
CA ARG A 32 -9.99 -9.08 10.00
C ARG A 32 -10.10 -7.84 9.15
N ARG A 33 -11.26 -7.17 9.13
CA ARG A 33 -11.44 -5.90 8.41
C ARG A 33 -10.51 -4.82 8.94
N LEU A 34 -10.44 -4.65 10.26
CA LEU A 34 -9.54 -3.68 10.91
C LEU A 34 -8.07 -3.99 10.61
N THR A 35 -7.69 -5.27 10.65
CA THR A 35 -6.34 -5.71 10.30
C THR A 35 -5.99 -5.37 8.85
N ARG A 36 -6.91 -5.64 7.91
CA ARG A 36 -6.72 -5.29 6.50
C ARG A 36 -6.63 -3.78 6.28
N LEU A 37 -7.47 -2.99 6.95
CA LEU A 37 -7.40 -1.52 6.89
C LEU A 37 -6.05 -0.99 7.41
N ALA A 38 -5.53 -1.57 8.50
CA ALA A 38 -4.21 -1.23 9.01
C ALA A 38 -3.10 -1.55 7.99
N LEU A 39 -3.19 -2.69 7.30
CA LEU A 39 -2.25 -3.04 6.23
C LEU A 39 -2.31 -2.07 5.04
N VAL A 40 -3.51 -1.67 4.61
CA VAL A 40 -3.69 -0.65 3.56
C VAL A 40 -3.02 0.66 3.98
N HIS A 41 -3.29 1.12 5.20
CA HIS A 41 -2.70 2.36 5.71
C HIS A 41 -1.18 2.29 5.80
N ALA A 42 -0.62 1.21 6.35
CA ALA A 42 0.82 1.02 6.45
C ALA A 42 1.50 1.02 5.07
N THR A 43 0.88 0.38 4.07
CA THR A 43 1.38 0.36 2.70
C THR A 43 1.40 1.75 2.08
N ALA A 44 0.33 2.53 2.29
CA ALA A 44 0.25 3.91 1.80
C ALA A 44 1.34 4.81 2.40
N VAL A 45 1.61 4.69 3.71
CA VAL A 45 2.70 5.42 4.39
C VAL A 45 4.05 5.06 3.77
N VAL A 46 4.36 3.76 3.65
CA VAL A 46 5.63 3.29 3.09
C VAL A 46 5.83 3.75 1.65
N LEU A 47 4.81 3.65 0.81
CA LEU A 47 4.90 4.12 -0.59
C LEU A 47 5.09 5.63 -0.65
N LYS A 48 4.38 6.41 0.18
CA LYS A 48 4.56 7.87 0.26
C LYS A 48 6.00 8.25 0.62
N ASP A 49 6.56 7.60 1.63
CA ASP A 49 7.94 7.84 2.05
C ASP A 49 8.94 7.46 0.94
N ALA A 50 8.74 6.30 0.30
CA ALA A 50 9.59 5.84 -0.78
C ALA A 50 9.55 6.77 -2.00
N PHE A 51 8.38 7.27 -2.38
CA PHE A 51 8.24 8.26 -3.45
C PHE A 51 8.84 9.61 -3.05
N SER A 52 8.68 10.05 -1.81
CA SER A 52 9.35 11.26 -1.30
C SER A 52 10.88 11.16 -1.39
N LEU A 53 11.46 9.99 -1.10
CA LEU A 53 12.90 9.74 -1.26
C LEU A 53 13.36 9.76 -2.72
N LEU A 54 12.45 9.50 -3.66
CA LEU A 54 12.70 9.61 -5.10
C LEU A 54 12.44 11.02 -5.65
N GLY A 55 11.96 11.95 -4.82
CA GLY A 55 11.55 13.29 -5.26
C GLY A 55 10.25 13.30 -6.08
N ILE A 56 9.41 12.29 -5.89
CA ILE A 56 8.12 12.13 -6.57
C ILE A 56 7.01 12.48 -5.59
N GLU A 57 6.13 13.40 -5.98
CA GLU A 57 4.94 13.74 -5.20
C GLU A 57 3.82 12.73 -5.46
N MET A 58 3.23 12.21 -4.39
CA MET A 58 2.09 11.30 -4.47
C MET A 58 0.77 12.07 -4.38
N PRO A 59 -0.26 11.69 -5.15
CA PRO A 59 -1.57 12.30 -5.05
C PRO A 59 -2.20 12.05 -3.68
N GLU A 60 -2.99 13.01 -3.20
CA GLU A 60 -3.70 12.91 -1.91
C GLU A 60 -4.78 11.81 -1.88
N ARG A 61 -5.16 11.30 -3.06
CA ARG A 61 -6.08 10.17 -3.21
C ARG A 61 -5.45 9.13 -4.13
N LEU A 62 -5.38 7.89 -3.64
CA LEU A 62 -5.06 6.69 -4.41
C LEU A 62 -6.36 6.07 -4.95
#